data_AF-A0A8S4APS9-F1
#
_entry.id   AF-A0A8S4APS9-F1
#
_cell.length_a   1.000
_cell.length_b   1.000
_cell.length_c   1.000
_cell.angle_alpha   90.00
_cell.angle_beta   90.00
_cell.angle_gamma   90.00
#
_symmetry.space_group_name_H-M   'P 1'
#
loop_
_entity.id
_entity.type
_entity.pdbx_description
1 polymer ?
#
loop_
_entity_poly.entity_id
_entity_poly.type
_entity_poly.pdbx_seq_one_letter_code
_entity_poly.pdbx_strand_id
1 'polypeptide(L)'
;MKATHKLLFVLCPVLVLASIYYSSWKLHLHVWGQKPQKDAEESTVVQTKVAEVKRIAEMETDITVGRIVGSVYDKQGFLLQLDTKLSLELTYKYGNLSKDECKPGYVKAKMSSIYPKFMKSAPMFLDRNFKRLAKVSSYLPPFGFKTQEKIIDNILSETKNYGLGEELDSHGCKRCIIVGNGGILSNKSLGVRIDGYDVVVRLNEAPVSGYSRDVGTKTTMRITYPEGAIQKPENYEKDSLFVFSAFKPLDFKWLRQMVYKEKLVRK
;
A
#
# COMPACT_ATOMS: atom_id res chain seq x y z
N MET A 1 10.71 -14.63 18.65
CA MET A 1 10.67 -13.16 18.76
C MET A 1 10.75 -12.76 20.22
N LYS A 2 11.82 -12.03 20.57
CA LYS A 2 11.95 -11.24 21.80
C LYS A 2 11.14 -9.94 21.64
N ALA A 3 10.71 -9.37 22.76
CA ALA A 3 9.73 -8.28 22.82
C ALA A 3 10.38 -6.91 22.57
N THR A 4 10.25 -6.35 21.36
CA THR A 4 10.66 -4.95 21.11
C THR A 4 9.86 -4.17 20.07
N HIS A 5 8.99 -4.75 19.24
CA HIS A 5 8.37 -3.97 18.16
C HIS A 5 6.98 -3.44 18.51
N LYS A 6 6.83 -2.12 18.28
CA LYS A 6 5.58 -1.39 18.42
C LYS A 6 4.65 -1.74 17.23
N LEU A 7 3.40 -2.13 17.48
CA LEU A 7 2.41 -2.48 16.44
C LEU A 7 1.42 -1.33 16.27
N LEU A 8 1.13 -0.97 15.03
CA LEU A 8 0.16 0.05 14.65
C LEU A 8 -0.56 -0.49 13.39
N PHE A 9 -1.90 -0.53 13.37
CA PHE A 9 -2.77 -1.07 12.30
C PHE A 9 -3.10 -0.07 11.19
N VAL A 10 -3.04 -0.33 9.87
CA VAL A 10 -3.62 0.64 8.89
C VAL A 10 -4.79 0.02 8.15
N LEU A 11 -5.95 0.66 8.23
CA LEU A 11 -7.07 0.42 7.31
C LEU A 11 -6.94 1.42 6.15
N CYS A 12 -6.35 0.99 5.03
CA CYS A 12 -6.34 1.82 3.82
C CYS A 12 -6.60 1.00 2.55
N PRO A 13 -7.84 1.06 2.00
CA PRO A 13 -8.21 0.46 0.71
C PRO A 13 -7.38 0.98 -0.48
N VAL A 14 -6.75 2.14 -0.34
CA VAL A 14 -5.97 2.80 -1.40
C VAL A 14 -4.68 2.02 -1.73
N LEU A 15 -4.11 1.27 -0.77
CA LEU A 15 -2.89 0.49 -1.01
C LEU A 15 -3.12 -0.73 -1.90
N VAL A 16 -4.34 -1.30 -1.90
CA VAL A 16 -4.69 -2.45 -2.75
C VAL A 16 -4.80 -2.03 -4.21
N LEU A 17 -5.49 -0.91 -4.47
CA LEU A 17 -5.63 -0.40 -5.83
C LEU A 17 -4.31 0.13 -6.40
N ALA A 18 -3.46 0.74 -5.56
CA ALA A 18 -2.10 1.11 -5.95
C ALA A 18 -1.23 -0.12 -6.32
N SER A 19 -1.38 -1.24 -5.61
CA SER A 19 -0.64 -2.47 -5.87
C SER A 19 -1.07 -3.13 -7.18
N ILE A 20 -2.37 -3.13 -7.49
CA ILE A 20 -2.92 -3.69 -8.74
C ILE A 20 -2.55 -2.83 -9.94
N TYR A 21 -2.68 -1.50 -9.84
CA TYR A 21 -2.37 -0.57 -10.93
C TYR A 21 -0.87 -0.57 -11.27
N TYR A 22 -0.01 -0.54 -10.25
CA TYR A 22 1.44 -0.49 -10.44
C TYR A 22 2.03 -1.78 -10.99
N SER A 23 1.42 -2.93 -10.67
CA SER A 23 1.79 -4.23 -11.25
C SER A 23 1.33 -4.38 -12.71
N SER A 24 0.28 -3.64 -13.12
CA SER A 24 -0.34 -3.80 -14.45
C SER A 24 0.17 -2.81 -15.50
N TRP A 25 0.72 -1.65 -15.12
CA TRP A 25 1.12 -0.60 -16.07
C TRP A 25 2.43 -0.87 -16.84
N LYS A 26 3.13 -1.99 -16.61
CA LYS A 26 4.41 -2.26 -17.30
C LYS A 26 4.71 -3.69 -17.73
N LEU A 27 3.69 -4.56 -17.77
CA LEU A 27 3.80 -5.85 -18.46
C LEU A 27 3.57 -5.64 -19.96
N HIS A 28 4.54 -5.04 -20.66
CA HIS A 28 4.79 -5.50 -22.02
C HIS A 28 5.31 -6.92 -21.89
N LEU A 29 4.41 -7.89 -22.13
CA LEU A 29 4.74 -9.31 -22.23
C LEU A 29 5.67 -9.51 -23.42
N HIS A 30 6.99 -9.43 -23.19
CA HIS A 30 7.92 -10.22 -23.99
C HIS A 30 7.86 -11.65 -23.47
N VAL A 31 7.14 -12.47 -24.25
CA VAL A 31 7.10 -13.92 -24.16
C VAL A 31 8.55 -14.43 -24.11
N TRP A 32 8.98 -14.83 -22.92
CA TRP A 32 10.25 -15.56 -22.74
C TRP A 32 10.00 -17.00 -23.16
N GLY A 33 10.54 -17.33 -24.34
CA GLY A 33 10.36 -18.60 -25.01
C GLY A 33 10.92 -19.79 -24.24
N GLN A 34 10.18 -20.89 -24.29
CA GLN A 34 10.77 -22.22 -24.21
C GLN A 34 11.49 -22.50 -25.55
N LYS A 35 12.75 -22.93 -25.48
CA LYS A 35 13.47 -23.49 -26.62
C LYS A 35 12.75 -24.77 -27.09
N PRO A 36 12.48 -24.95 -28.39
CA PRO A 36 12.07 -26.25 -28.92
C PRO A 36 13.29 -27.13 -29.10
N GLN A 37 13.23 -28.34 -28.54
CA GLN A 37 14.08 -29.46 -28.91
C GLN A 37 13.69 -29.91 -30.32
N LYS A 38 14.68 -29.98 -31.22
CA LYS A 38 14.54 -30.59 -32.54
C LYS A 38 14.31 -32.07 -32.37
N ASP A 39 13.26 -32.60 -32.98
CA ASP A 39 13.28 -33.88 -33.68
C ASP A 39 12.32 -33.79 -34.86
N ALA A 40 12.76 -34.34 -35.97
CA ALA A 40 12.11 -34.32 -37.26
C ALA A 40 10.92 -35.29 -37.29
N GLU A 41 9.81 -34.88 -37.88
CA GLU A 41 9.12 -35.68 -38.91
C GLU A 41 8.05 -34.86 -39.62
N GLU A 42 7.97 -35.14 -40.91
CA GLU A 42 7.25 -34.46 -41.97
C GLU A 42 5.80 -34.95 -42.03
N SER A 43 4.82 -34.05 -42.07
CA SER A 43 3.57 -34.31 -42.79
C SER A 43 2.82 -33.02 -43.09
N THR A 44 2.62 -32.85 -44.39
CA THR A 44 1.79 -31.90 -45.12
C THR A 44 0.33 -31.85 -44.66
N VAL A 45 -0.35 -30.70 -44.81
CA VAL A 45 -1.61 -30.50 -45.59
C VAL A 45 -2.44 -29.29 -45.11
N VAL A 46 -2.48 -28.28 -46.00
CA VAL A 46 -3.62 -27.44 -46.44
C VAL A 46 -4.18 -26.30 -45.56
N GLN A 47 -4.06 -25.09 -46.15
CA GLN A 47 -4.83 -23.88 -45.88
C GLN A 47 -6.33 -24.05 -46.19
N THR A 48 -7.19 -23.54 -45.30
CA THR A 48 -8.50 -23.04 -45.73
C THR A 48 -8.87 -21.76 -44.98
N LYS A 49 -9.42 -20.79 -45.73
CA LYS A 49 -9.74 -19.41 -45.36
C LYS A 49 -11.13 -19.27 -44.69
N VAL A 50 -11.33 -18.07 -44.09
CA VAL A 50 -12.57 -17.30 -43.88
C VAL A 50 -13.38 -17.56 -42.60
N ALA A 51 -13.47 -16.55 -41.72
CA ALA A 51 -14.71 -15.81 -41.46
C ALA A 51 -14.52 -14.71 -40.39
N GLU A 52 -14.81 -13.48 -40.79
CA GLU A 52 -14.83 -12.25 -40.00
C GLU A 52 -16.22 -12.10 -39.36
N VAL A 53 -16.31 -11.88 -38.04
CA VAL A 53 -17.58 -11.62 -37.34
C VAL A 53 -17.57 -10.24 -36.69
N LYS A 54 -18.52 -9.44 -37.17
CA LYS A 54 -18.81 -8.03 -36.91
C LYS A 54 -19.38 -7.83 -35.49
N ARG A 55 -18.95 -6.76 -34.80
CA ARG A 55 -19.48 -6.33 -33.50
C ARG A 55 -20.92 -5.79 -33.64
N ILE A 56 -21.80 -6.23 -32.75
CA ILE A 56 -23.08 -5.57 -32.47
C ILE A 56 -22.88 -4.69 -31.24
N ALA A 57 -23.14 -3.39 -31.40
CA ALA A 57 -23.22 -2.42 -30.33
C ALA A 57 -24.65 -2.40 -29.80
N GLU A 58 -24.82 -2.63 -28.49
CA GLU A 58 -26.09 -2.40 -27.81
C GLU A 58 -26.03 -1.07 -27.03
N MET A 59 -27.12 -0.35 -27.15
CA MET A 59 -27.39 1.02 -26.75
C MET A 59 -27.93 1.02 -25.32
N GLU A 60 -27.16 1.54 -24.35
CA GLU A 60 -27.66 1.75 -22.99
C GLU A 60 -28.38 3.10 -22.88
N THR A 61 -29.65 3.00 -22.49
CA THR A 61 -30.60 4.09 -22.27
C THR A 61 -30.22 4.95 -21.06
N ASP A 62 -30.29 6.25 -21.29
CA ASP A 62 -30.02 7.37 -20.40
C ASP A 62 -30.98 7.39 -19.19
N ILE A 63 -30.44 7.29 -17.97
CA ILE A 63 -31.15 7.67 -16.73
C ILE A 63 -30.34 8.80 -16.07
N THR A 64 -30.74 10.02 -16.40
CA THR A 64 -30.27 11.28 -15.81
C THR A 64 -30.72 11.41 -14.36
N VAL A 65 -29.83 11.11 -13.40
CA VAL A 65 -29.83 11.72 -12.06
C VAL A 65 -28.39 11.95 -11.61
N GLY A 66 -27.93 13.21 -11.67
CA GLY A 66 -26.67 13.63 -11.09
C GLY A 66 -25.86 14.52 -12.02
N ARG A 67 -25.75 15.80 -11.63
CA ARG A 67 -24.84 16.81 -12.15
C ARG A 67 -23.54 16.20 -12.71
N ILE A 68 -23.31 16.32 -14.01
CA ILE A 68 -22.10 15.81 -14.70
C ILE A 68 -20.87 16.52 -14.09
N VAL A 69 -20.19 15.86 -13.15
CA VAL A 69 -18.83 16.22 -12.71
C VAL A 69 -17.84 15.47 -13.61
N GLY A 70 -17.95 15.70 -14.92
CA GLY A 70 -17.03 15.12 -15.89
C GLY A 70 -15.78 15.99 -16.00
N SER A 71 -14.64 15.51 -15.47
CA SER A 71 -13.27 15.73 -16.03
C SER A 71 -12.12 15.59 -15.00
N VAL A 72 -12.40 15.52 -13.70
CA VAL A 72 -11.33 15.58 -12.67
C VAL A 72 -10.89 14.20 -12.16
N TYR A 73 -11.75 13.20 -12.28
CA TYR A 73 -11.51 11.84 -11.80
C TYR A 73 -11.57 10.83 -12.95
N ASP A 74 -10.78 9.76 -12.88
CA ASP A 74 -10.88 8.62 -13.78
C ASP A 74 -12.12 7.76 -13.47
N LYS A 75 -12.34 6.70 -14.25
CA LYS A 75 -13.47 5.78 -14.08
C LYS A 75 -13.45 5.02 -12.74
N GLN A 76 -12.32 5.02 -12.03
CA GLN A 76 -12.15 4.38 -10.74
C GLN A 76 -12.22 5.38 -9.57
N GLY A 77 -12.45 6.67 -9.86
CA GLY A 77 -12.56 7.73 -8.87
C GLY A 77 -11.21 8.32 -8.43
N PHE A 78 -10.13 8.08 -9.16
CA PHE A 78 -8.82 8.69 -8.88
C PHE A 78 -8.67 10.03 -9.58
N LEU A 79 -8.07 11.00 -8.89
CA LEU A 79 -7.76 12.31 -9.47
C LEU A 79 -6.79 12.15 -10.63
N LEU A 80 -7.17 12.67 -11.80
CA LEU A 80 -6.33 12.68 -13.00
C LEU A 80 -5.15 13.65 -12.88
N GLN A 81 -5.26 14.68 -12.03
CA GLN A 81 -4.20 15.65 -11.78
C GLN A 81 -4.03 15.88 -10.27
N LEU A 82 -2.94 15.36 -9.72
CA LEU A 82 -2.62 15.45 -8.29
C LEU A 82 -1.95 16.77 -7.90
N ASP A 83 -1.32 17.47 -8.84
CA ASP A 83 -0.66 18.75 -8.60
C ASP A 83 -1.65 19.92 -8.73
N THR A 84 -2.59 19.98 -7.79
CA THR A 84 -3.39 21.19 -7.59
C THR A 84 -2.50 22.30 -7.01
N LYS A 85 -2.52 23.49 -7.62
CA LYS A 85 -1.86 24.67 -7.03
C LYS A 85 -2.42 24.92 -5.63
N LEU A 86 -1.53 25.13 -4.67
CA LEU A 86 -1.91 25.58 -3.33
C LEU A 86 -2.58 26.96 -3.43
N SER A 87 -3.45 27.30 -2.47
CA SER A 87 -3.97 28.67 -2.36
C SER A 87 -2.82 29.68 -2.23
N LEU A 88 -3.07 30.95 -2.54
CA LEU A 88 -2.05 32.01 -2.43
C LEU A 88 -1.45 32.07 -1.01
N GLU A 89 -2.28 31.93 0.02
CA GLU A 89 -1.85 31.89 1.42
C GLU A 89 -0.93 30.70 1.72
N LEU A 90 -1.30 29.50 1.25
CA LEU A 90 -0.49 28.29 1.42
C LEU A 90 0.79 28.34 0.58
N THR A 91 0.76 29.00 -0.58
CA THR A 91 1.92 29.23 -1.43
C THR A 91 2.88 30.21 -0.76
N TYR A 92 2.39 31.27 -0.12
CA TYR A 92 3.24 32.15 0.68
C TYR A 92 3.90 31.40 1.86
N LYS A 93 3.13 30.55 2.54
CA LYS A 93 3.59 29.77 3.69
C LYS A 93 4.60 28.67 3.32
N TYR A 94 4.44 28.03 2.15
CA TYR A 94 5.16 26.82 1.80
C TYR A 94 5.93 26.87 0.47
N GLY A 95 5.84 27.94 -0.30
CA GLY A 95 6.38 28.05 -1.66
C GLY A 95 7.90 27.93 -1.76
N ASN A 96 8.63 28.36 -0.73
CA ASN A 96 10.09 28.26 -0.66
C ASN A 96 10.54 26.93 0.00
N LEU A 97 9.93 25.79 -0.34
CA LEU A 97 10.41 24.50 0.17
C LEU A 97 11.58 24.02 -0.70
N SER A 98 12.79 24.03 -0.13
CA SER A 98 13.89 23.27 -0.72
C SER A 98 13.60 21.77 -0.64
N LYS A 99 14.24 20.96 -1.49
CA LYS A 99 13.96 19.51 -1.64
C LYS A 99 14.18 18.72 -0.34
N ASP A 100 14.87 19.30 0.63
CA ASP A 100 15.31 18.65 1.87
C ASP A 100 14.79 19.29 3.17
N GLU A 101 14.04 20.39 3.08
CA GLU A 101 13.43 21.02 4.25
C GLU A 101 12.18 20.29 4.72
N CYS A 102 12.08 20.07 6.04
CA CYS A 102 10.85 19.62 6.67
C CYS A 102 10.04 20.83 7.14
N LYS A 103 8.82 21.01 6.61
CA LYS A 103 7.88 22.03 7.12
C LYS A 103 6.65 21.39 7.76
N PRO A 104 6.42 21.61 9.08
CA PRO A 104 5.24 21.12 9.76
C PRO A 104 3.94 21.54 9.05
N GLY A 105 3.03 20.57 8.89
CA GLY A 105 1.71 20.81 8.32
C GLY A 105 1.67 20.96 6.79
N TYR A 106 2.81 20.95 6.08
CA TYR A 106 2.83 21.06 4.61
C TYR A 106 2.02 19.95 3.93
N VAL A 107 2.33 18.68 4.23
CA VAL A 107 1.63 17.52 3.66
C VAL A 107 0.13 17.56 4.00
N LYS A 108 -0.22 17.96 5.23
CA LYS A 108 -1.62 18.12 5.68
C LYS A 108 -2.35 19.18 4.87
N ALA A 109 -1.70 20.32 4.59
CA ALA A 109 -2.26 21.38 3.76
C ALA A 109 -2.42 20.94 2.30
N LYS A 110 -1.39 20.31 1.71
CA LYS A 110 -1.46 19.76 0.34
C LYS A 110 -2.57 18.72 0.21
N MET A 111 -2.70 17.78 1.16
CA MET A 111 -3.78 16.79 1.15
C MET A 111 -5.17 17.40 1.29
N SER A 112 -5.32 18.46 2.09
CA SER A 112 -6.61 19.15 2.21
C SER A 112 -6.99 19.90 0.92
N SER A 113 -5.99 20.38 0.19
CA SER A 113 -6.17 21.03 -1.12
C SER A 113 -6.59 20.03 -2.20
N ILE A 114 -5.96 18.86 -2.21
CA ILE A 114 -6.24 17.79 -3.20
C ILE A 114 -7.57 17.10 -2.87
N TYR A 115 -7.82 16.83 -1.58
CA TYR A 115 -9.02 16.13 -1.09
C TYR A 115 -9.72 16.97 -0.03
N PRO A 116 -10.65 17.88 -0.40
CA PRO A 116 -11.33 18.76 0.55
C PRO A 116 -12.11 18.02 1.65
N LYS A 117 -12.56 16.79 1.38
CA LYS A 117 -13.26 15.91 2.33
C LYS A 117 -12.30 15.12 3.24
N PHE A 118 -10.99 15.31 3.13
CA PHE A 118 -10.00 14.60 3.93
C PHE A 118 -10.16 14.90 5.42
N MET A 119 -10.42 13.85 6.20
CA MET A 119 -10.49 13.97 7.65
C MET A 119 -9.09 13.95 8.28
N LYS A 120 -8.68 15.12 8.79
CA LYS A 120 -7.35 15.36 9.35
C LYS A 120 -6.99 14.55 10.60
N SER A 121 -7.98 14.02 11.31
CA SER A 121 -7.81 13.39 12.63
C SER A 121 -8.27 11.94 12.68
N ALA A 122 -8.43 11.28 11.52
CA ALA A 122 -8.72 9.86 11.50
C ALA A 122 -7.52 9.11 12.10
N PRO A 123 -7.70 8.31 13.18
CA PRO A 123 -6.62 7.51 13.70
C PRO A 123 -6.20 6.54 12.62
N MET A 124 -4.96 6.68 12.15
CA MET A 124 -4.40 5.79 11.14
C MET A 124 -4.32 4.37 11.66
N PHE A 125 -4.19 4.23 12.99
CA PHE A 125 -3.98 2.96 13.63
C PHE A 125 -4.82 2.66 14.87
N LEU A 126 -5.16 1.37 15.03
CA LEU A 126 -5.90 0.85 16.16
C LEU A 126 -5.02 0.82 17.41
N ASP A 127 -5.60 1.29 18.51
CA ASP A 127 -5.05 1.23 19.87
C ASP A 127 -6.04 0.46 20.76
N ARG A 128 -5.72 0.27 22.05
CA ARG A 128 -6.60 -0.42 23.00
C ARG A 128 -7.99 0.22 23.16
N ASN A 129 -8.17 1.45 22.69
CA ASN A 129 -9.43 2.19 22.71
C ASN A 129 -10.18 2.11 21.37
N PHE A 130 -9.79 1.22 20.44
CA PHE A 130 -10.38 1.14 19.09
C PHE A 130 -11.91 0.97 19.08
N LYS A 131 -12.50 0.41 20.14
CA LYS A 131 -13.96 0.26 20.28
C LYS A 131 -14.72 1.59 20.27
N ARG A 132 -14.05 2.73 20.50
CA ARG A 132 -14.61 4.08 20.29
C ARG A 132 -15.03 4.33 18.84
N LEU A 133 -14.48 3.56 17.89
CA LEU A 133 -14.79 3.64 16.47
C LEU A 133 -16.10 2.89 16.13
N ALA A 134 -17.18 3.18 16.86
CA ALA A 134 -18.46 2.48 16.75
C ALA A 134 -19.08 2.52 15.33
N LYS A 135 -18.75 3.54 14.52
CA LYS A 135 -19.24 3.66 13.14
C LYS A 135 -18.71 2.54 12.22
N VAL A 136 -17.55 1.96 12.52
CA VAL A 136 -16.93 0.94 11.67
C VAL A 136 -17.03 -0.48 12.26
N SER A 137 -17.61 -0.65 13.45
CA SER A 137 -17.83 -1.98 14.05
C SER A 137 -18.90 -2.80 13.31
N SER A 138 -19.74 -2.15 12.48
CA SER A 138 -20.76 -2.81 11.67
C SER A 138 -20.24 -3.36 10.33
N TYR A 139 -19.01 -3.00 9.93
CA TYR A 139 -18.41 -3.40 8.65
C TYR A 139 -17.35 -4.48 8.84
N LEU A 140 -17.27 -5.41 7.89
CA LEU A 140 -16.17 -6.37 7.83
C LEU A 140 -14.86 -5.69 7.38
N PRO A 141 -13.70 -6.31 7.64
CA PRO A 141 -12.44 -5.89 7.01
C PRO A 141 -12.58 -5.83 5.48
N PRO A 142 -11.90 -4.91 4.78
CA PRO A 142 -10.95 -3.90 5.29
C PRO A 142 -11.59 -2.58 5.74
N PHE A 143 -12.92 -2.49 5.79
CA PHE A 143 -13.62 -1.23 6.12
C PHE A 143 -14.04 -1.13 7.59
N GLY A 144 -13.92 -2.23 8.33
CA GLY A 144 -14.24 -2.30 9.73
C GLY A 144 -13.68 -3.56 10.38
N PHE A 145 -14.23 -3.90 11.54
CA PHE A 145 -13.76 -5.03 12.35
C PHE A 145 -14.92 -5.84 12.95
N LYS A 146 -16.09 -5.80 12.30
CA LYS A 146 -17.27 -6.55 12.74
C LYS A 146 -16.90 -7.99 13.07
N THR A 147 -17.26 -8.48 14.25
CA THR A 147 -16.98 -9.83 14.78
C THR A 147 -15.52 -10.12 15.15
N GLN A 148 -14.60 -9.17 14.95
CA GLN A 148 -13.17 -9.33 15.19
C GLN A 148 -12.70 -8.62 16.48
N GLU A 149 -13.60 -8.03 17.25
CA GLU A 149 -13.28 -7.21 18.42
C GLU A 149 -12.46 -7.98 19.46
N LYS A 150 -12.87 -9.21 19.79
CA LYS A 150 -12.19 -10.04 20.78
C LYS A 150 -10.77 -10.43 20.35
N ILE A 151 -10.56 -10.76 19.08
CA ILE A 151 -9.22 -11.13 18.59
C ILE A 151 -8.31 -9.91 18.50
N ILE A 152 -8.85 -8.74 18.13
CA ILE A 152 -8.12 -7.47 18.12
C ILE A 152 -7.71 -7.08 19.54
N ASP A 153 -8.62 -7.14 20.52
CA ASP A 153 -8.29 -6.89 21.94
C ASP A 153 -7.12 -7.76 22.42
N ASN A 154 -7.17 -9.05 22.11
CA ASN A 154 -6.12 -9.99 22.51
C ASN A 154 -4.77 -9.62 21.87
N ILE A 155 -4.74 -9.41 20.55
CA ILE A 155 -3.53 -8.99 19.83
C ILE A 155 -2.96 -7.69 20.43
N LEU A 156 -3.82 -6.69 20.65
CA LEU A 156 -3.40 -5.38 21.16
C LEU A 156 -2.90 -5.42 22.60
N SER A 157 -3.32 -6.42 23.39
CA SER A 157 -2.84 -6.60 24.76
C SER A 157 -1.38 -7.03 24.83
N GLU A 158 -0.88 -7.75 23.82
CA GLU A 158 0.52 -8.17 23.71
C GLU A 158 1.40 -7.09 23.08
N THR A 159 0.83 -6.24 22.23
CA THR A 159 1.57 -5.16 21.58
C THR A 159 1.72 -3.99 22.53
N LYS A 160 2.78 -4.02 23.35
CA LYS A 160 3.08 -3.05 24.43
C LYS A 160 3.24 -1.60 23.98
N ASN A 161 3.25 -1.36 22.67
CA ASN A 161 3.97 -0.28 22.07
C ASN A 161 3.30 -0.02 20.71
N TYR A 162 2.95 1.23 20.39
CA TYR A 162 2.16 1.57 19.19
C TYR A 162 2.52 2.97 18.67
N GLY A 163 3.81 3.23 18.42
CA GLY A 163 4.33 4.51 17.94
C GLY A 163 5.54 4.30 17.02
N LEU A 164 6.06 5.37 16.42
CA LEU A 164 7.25 5.29 15.57
C LEU A 164 8.55 5.08 16.37
N GLY A 165 8.46 5.13 17.69
CA GLY A 165 9.61 5.10 18.61
C GLY A 165 9.80 6.47 19.23
N GLU A 166 10.33 6.54 20.45
CA GLU A 166 10.40 7.78 21.23
C GLU A 166 11.11 8.92 20.50
N GLU A 167 12.25 8.62 19.87
CA GLU A 167 13.04 9.55 19.08
C GLU A 167 12.18 10.16 17.96
N LEU A 168 11.67 9.32 17.05
CA LEU A 168 10.84 9.79 15.95
C LEU A 168 9.58 10.47 16.49
N ASP A 169 8.84 9.87 17.42
CA ASP A 169 7.60 10.42 17.97
C ASP A 169 7.81 11.85 18.54
N SER A 170 8.98 12.15 19.13
CA SER A 170 9.34 13.48 19.63
C SER A 170 9.64 14.53 18.55
N HIS A 171 9.95 14.12 17.31
CA HIS A 171 10.27 15.07 16.24
C HIS A 171 9.07 15.94 15.86
N GLY A 172 9.22 17.27 15.97
CA GLY A 172 8.20 18.24 15.57
C GLY A 172 7.90 18.28 14.06
N CYS A 173 8.78 17.72 13.24
CA CYS A 173 8.57 17.54 11.80
C CYS A 173 9.24 16.24 11.33
N LYS A 174 8.59 15.52 10.41
CA LYS A 174 9.12 14.29 9.81
C LYS A 174 8.96 14.32 8.30
N ARG A 175 10.03 13.97 7.59
CA ARG A 175 10.02 13.67 6.16
C ARG A 175 9.75 12.18 6.01
N CYS A 176 8.69 11.85 5.28
CA CYS A 176 8.31 10.46 5.03
C CYS A 176 8.46 10.15 3.54
N ILE A 177 8.94 8.95 3.22
CA ILE A 177 8.94 8.39 1.87
C ILE A 177 8.27 7.01 1.88
N ILE A 178 7.46 6.76 0.85
CA ILE A 178 6.84 5.45 0.61
C ILE A 178 7.53 4.85 -0.60
N VAL A 179 8.13 3.68 -0.41
CA VAL A 179 8.84 2.94 -1.46
C VAL A 179 7.97 1.77 -1.89
N GLY A 180 7.41 1.86 -3.10
CA GLY A 180 6.69 0.76 -3.74
C GLY A 180 7.61 -0.31 -4.32
N ASN A 181 7.02 -1.38 -4.88
CA ASN A 181 7.74 -2.63 -5.20
C ASN A 181 8.12 -2.78 -6.67
N GLY A 182 8.14 -1.69 -7.44
CA GLY A 182 8.12 -1.76 -8.89
C GLY A 182 9.50 -1.59 -9.48
N GLY A 183 9.70 -2.28 -10.59
CA GLY A 183 10.99 -2.33 -11.28
C GLY A 183 11.47 -0.97 -11.82
N ILE A 184 10.66 0.09 -11.79
CA ILE A 184 11.11 1.45 -12.18
C ILE A 184 12.25 1.96 -11.29
N LEU A 185 12.39 1.44 -10.07
CA LEU A 185 13.45 1.79 -9.15
C LEU A 185 14.79 1.15 -9.52
N SER A 186 14.80 0.10 -10.35
CA SER A 186 16.03 -0.58 -10.77
C SER A 186 16.96 0.36 -11.54
N ASN A 187 18.25 0.32 -11.21
CA ASN A 187 19.32 1.15 -11.77
C ASN A 187 19.10 2.66 -11.61
N LYS A 188 18.33 3.09 -10.61
CA LYS A 188 18.10 4.52 -10.33
C LYS A 188 19.06 5.10 -9.29
N SER A 189 19.79 4.26 -8.57
CA SER A 189 20.75 4.68 -7.53
C SER A 189 20.12 5.62 -6.49
N LEU A 190 18.85 5.42 -6.15
CA LEU A 190 18.11 6.31 -5.24
C LEU A 190 18.36 5.97 -3.77
N GLY A 191 19.12 4.92 -3.46
CA GLY A 191 19.19 4.38 -2.11
C GLY A 191 19.64 5.38 -1.04
N VAL A 192 20.71 6.13 -1.31
CA VAL A 192 21.19 7.19 -0.41
C VAL A 192 20.12 8.25 -0.18
N ARG A 193 19.39 8.62 -1.24
CA ARG A 193 18.33 9.63 -1.15
C ARG A 193 17.11 9.12 -0.37
N ILE A 194 16.77 7.83 -0.49
CA ILE A 194 15.68 7.20 0.27
C ILE A 194 16.07 7.13 1.75
N ASP A 195 17.29 6.71 2.06
CA ASP A 195 17.77 6.56 3.44
C ASP A 195 17.88 7.90 4.19
N GLY A 196 17.98 9.02 3.45
CA GLY A 196 17.97 10.38 3.99
C GLY A 196 16.62 10.86 4.53
N TYR A 197 15.52 10.11 4.38
CA TYR A 197 14.23 10.44 4.98
C TYR A 197 14.15 9.98 6.43
N ASP A 198 13.43 10.72 7.29
CA ASP A 198 13.21 10.34 8.69
C ASP A 198 12.47 9.01 8.80
N VAL A 199 11.40 8.87 8.00
CA VAL A 199 10.53 7.68 7.96
C VAL A 199 10.54 7.06 6.57
N VAL A 200 10.99 5.81 6.48
CA VAL A 200 10.94 5.01 5.24
C VAL A 200 9.89 3.92 5.39
N VAL A 201 8.83 4.02 4.59
CA VAL A 201 7.71 3.06 4.54
C VAL A 201 7.93 2.11 3.36
N ARG A 202 7.91 0.80 3.63
CA ARG A 202 7.92 -0.26 2.61
C ARG A 202 6.66 -1.09 2.66
N LEU A 203 6.42 -1.86 1.60
CA LEU A 203 5.19 -2.62 1.40
C LEU A 203 5.51 -4.08 1.11
N ASN A 204 4.77 -4.99 1.73
CA ASN A 204 4.79 -6.42 1.42
C ASN A 204 6.23 -7.00 1.44
N GLU A 205 6.50 -7.97 0.57
CA GLU A 205 7.77 -8.69 0.44
C GLU A 205 8.86 -7.95 -0.36
N ALA A 206 8.78 -6.62 -0.48
CA ALA A 206 9.78 -5.84 -1.21
C ALA A 206 11.19 -6.08 -0.67
N PRO A 207 12.12 -6.61 -1.50
CA PRO A 207 13.46 -6.92 -1.04
C PRO A 207 14.29 -5.64 -0.90
N VAL A 208 15.08 -5.60 0.17
CA VAL A 208 16.09 -4.56 0.40
C VAL A 208 17.50 -5.12 0.13
N SER A 209 17.77 -6.32 0.66
CA SER A 209 19.03 -7.02 0.42
C SER A 209 19.20 -7.31 -1.08
N GLY A 210 20.39 -7.02 -1.61
CA GLY A 210 20.71 -7.13 -3.03
C GLY A 210 20.30 -5.93 -3.89
N TYR A 211 19.48 -5.00 -3.37
CA TYR A 211 18.96 -3.84 -4.12
C TYR A 211 19.28 -2.49 -3.47
N SER A 212 20.10 -2.47 -2.41
CA SER A 212 20.34 -1.30 -1.55
C SER A 212 20.81 -0.05 -2.29
N ARG A 213 21.58 -0.19 -3.37
CA ARG A 213 21.98 0.92 -4.24
C ARG A 213 20.77 1.70 -4.77
N ASP A 214 19.73 0.99 -5.15
CA ASP A 214 18.54 1.56 -5.78
C ASP A 214 17.45 1.90 -4.77
N VAL A 215 17.23 1.06 -3.77
CA VAL A 215 16.08 1.18 -2.86
C VAL A 215 16.45 1.58 -1.43
N GLY A 216 17.74 1.73 -1.12
CA GLY A 216 18.21 2.08 0.22
C GLY A 216 18.27 0.88 1.15
N THR A 217 18.65 1.11 2.40
CA THR A 217 18.77 0.09 3.46
C THR A 217 17.83 0.35 4.63
N LYS A 218 17.37 1.59 4.80
CA LYS A 218 16.52 2.00 5.91
C LYS A 218 15.08 1.53 5.68
N THR A 219 14.46 1.00 6.73
CA THR A 219 13.03 0.71 6.80
C THR A 219 12.54 1.02 8.21
N THR A 220 11.70 2.05 8.32
CA THR A 220 11.09 2.44 9.60
C THR A 220 9.82 1.63 9.86
N MET A 221 9.03 1.42 8.82
CA MET A 221 7.82 0.60 8.91
C MET A 221 7.61 -0.20 7.62
N ARG A 222 7.04 -1.39 7.77
CA ARG A 222 6.59 -2.19 6.64
C ARG A 222 5.13 -2.54 6.80
N ILE A 223 4.34 -2.09 5.84
CA ILE A 223 2.91 -2.39 5.77
C ILE A 223 2.74 -3.69 4.98
N THR A 224 2.08 -4.67 5.57
CA THR A 224 1.81 -5.95 4.90
C THR A 224 0.53 -6.61 5.42
N TYR A 225 0.14 -7.65 4.73
CA TYR A 225 -0.95 -8.57 5.05
C TYR A 225 -0.46 -10.01 4.83
N PRO A 226 -1.21 -11.05 5.22
CA PRO A 226 -0.68 -12.42 5.25
C PRO A 226 -0.07 -12.90 3.93
N GLU A 227 -0.75 -12.67 2.81
CA GLU A 227 -0.28 -13.14 1.49
C GLU A 227 0.86 -12.30 0.90
N GLY A 228 1.06 -11.06 1.39
CA GLY A 228 2.18 -10.20 0.99
C GLY A 228 3.35 -10.23 1.96
N ALA A 229 3.26 -11.00 3.05
CA ALA A 229 4.25 -10.99 4.12
C ALA A 229 5.49 -11.81 3.76
N ILE A 230 6.65 -11.31 4.20
CA ILE A 230 7.89 -12.06 4.13
C ILE A 230 7.74 -13.32 5.00
N GLN A 231 7.98 -14.48 4.40
CA GLN A 231 7.73 -15.80 5.03
C GLN A 231 8.75 -16.15 6.12
N LYS A 232 9.97 -15.63 5.99
CA LYS A 232 11.10 -15.91 6.90
C LYS A 232 11.33 -14.72 7.83
N PRO A 233 11.13 -14.84 9.15
CA PRO A 233 11.33 -13.74 10.10
C PRO A 233 12.71 -13.07 10.02
N GLU A 234 13.75 -13.85 9.71
CA GLU A 234 15.13 -13.38 9.55
C GLU A 234 15.34 -12.43 8.37
N ASN A 235 14.40 -12.39 7.42
CA ASN A 235 14.44 -11.50 6.27
C ASN A 235 13.78 -10.14 6.55
N TYR A 236 13.17 -9.96 7.74
CA TYR A 236 12.71 -8.64 8.18
C TYR A 236 13.87 -7.82 8.76
N GLU A 237 13.77 -6.51 8.62
CA GLU A 237 14.67 -5.53 9.19
C GLU A 237 14.49 -5.50 10.70
N LYS A 238 15.63 -5.61 11.40
CA LYS A 238 15.70 -5.79 12.85
C LYS A 238 14.97 -4.71 13.65
N ASP A 239 14.97 -3.47 13.18
CA ASP A 239 14.47 -2.31 13.91
C ASP A 239 13.19 -1.72 13.28
N SER A 240 12.57 -2.42 12.34
CA SER A 240 11.38 -1.94 11.64
C SER A 240 10.08 -2.24 12.40
N LEU A 241 9.08 -1.38 12.21
CA LEU A 241 7.73 -1.59 12.69
C LEU A 241 6.96 -2.46 11.69
N PHE A 242 6.47 -3.60 12.16
CA PHE A 242 5.55 -4.42 11.40
C PHE A 242 4.14 -3.80 11.47
N VAL A 243 3.64 -3.30 10.34
CA VAL A 243 2.31 -2.69 10.23
C VAL A 243 1.39 -3.66 9.51
N PHE A 244 0.40 -4.15 10.22
CA PHE A 244 -0.56 -5.10 9.68
C PHE A 244 -1.75 -4.39 9.05
N SER A 245 -2.12 -4.81 7.84
CA SER A 245 -3.35 -4.41 7.15
C SER A 245 -4.26 -5.63 6.97
N ALA A 246 -5.47 -5.56 7.52
CA ALA A 246 -6.44 -6.66 7.47
C ALA A 246 -7.41 -6.46 6.31
N PHE A 247 -7.57 -7.50 5.48
CA PHE A 247 -8.53 -7.53 4.38
C PHE A 247 -9.69 -8.49 4.63
N LYS A 248 -9.49 -9.50 5.49
CA LYS A 248 -10.51 -10.50 5.84
C LYS A 248 -10.37 -10.97 7.29
N PRO A 249 -11.46 -11.49 7.91
CA PRO A 249 -11.41 -12.05 9.27
C PRO A 249 -10.29 -13.06 9.53
N LEU A 250 -9.93 -13.85 8.52
CA LEU A 250 -8.87 -14.84 8.64
C LEU A 250 -7.49 -14.21 8.89
N ASP A 251 -7.27 -12.97 8.44
CA ASP A 251 -5.99 -12.28 8.61
C ASP A 251 -5.71 -12.00 10.09
N PHE A 252 -6.74 -11.71 10.90
CA PHE A 252 -6.56 -11.53 12.35
C PHE A 252 -6.17 -12.84 13.03
N LYS A 253 -6.72 -13.98 12.58
CA LYS A 253 -6.31 -15.30 13.09
C LYS A 253 -4.84 -15.56 12.80
N TRP A 254 -4.40 -15.26 11.57
CA TRP A 254 -3.00 -15.36 11.19
C TRP A 254 -2.10 -14.45 12.05
N LEU A 255 -2.46 -13.17 12.23
CA LEU A 255 -1.68 -12.25 13.05
C LEU A 255 -1.60 -12.73 14.51
N ARG A 256 -2.72 -13.19 15.08
CA ARG A 256 -2.70 -13.77 16.42
C ARG A 256 -1.73 -14.94 16.51
N GLN A 257 -1.74 -15.86 15.55
CA GLN A 257 -0.82 -16.99 15.52
C GLN A 257 0.64 -16.54 15.46
N MET A 258 0.95 -15.49 14.71
CA MET A 258 2.29 -14.90 14.69
C MET A 258 2.69 -14.30 16.05
N VAL A 259 1.82 -13.49 16.65
CA VAL A 259 2.06 -12.81 17.93
C VAL A 259 2.28 -13.82 19.05
N TYR A 260 1.43 -14.85 19.13
CA TYR A 260 1.49 -15.88 20.17
C TYR A 260 2.38 -17.09 19.80
N LYS A 261 2.94 -17.13 18.58
CA LYS A 261 3.74 -18.26 18.04
C LYS A 261 2.99 -19.59 18.09
N GLU A 262 1.68 -19.56 17.85
CA GLU A 262 0.85 -20.76 17.78
C GLU A 262 1.19 -21.54 16.49
N LYS A 263 1.31 -22.88 16.59
CA LYS A 263 1.49 -23.71 15.40
C LYS A 263 0.18 -23.79 14.62
N LEU A 264 0.27 -23.69 13.29
CA LEU A 264 -0.85 -23.97 12.39
C LEU A 264 -1.21 -25.47 12.50
N VAL A 265 -2.24 -25.79 13.30
CA VAL A 265 -2.84 -27.12 13.27
C VAL A 265 -3.69 -27.19 12.01
N ARG A 266 -3.21 -27.90 10.98
CA ARG A 266 -4.07 -28.32 9.87
C ARG A 266 -5.11 -29.27 10.46
N LYS A 267 -6.38 -28.83 10.47
CA LYS A 267 -7.51 -29.74 10.64
C LYS A 267 -7.78 -30.42 9.32
#